data_AF-A0A0J8TEI8-F1
#
_entry.id   AF-A0A0J8TEI8-F1
#
_cell.length_a   1.000
_cell.length_b   1.000
_cell.length_c   1.000
_cell.angle_alpha   90.00
_cell.angle_beta   90.00
_cell.angle_gamma   90.00
#
_symmetry.space_group_name_H-M   'P 1'
#
loop_
_entity.id
_entity.type
_entity.pdbx_description
1 polymer ?
#
loop_
_entity_poly.entity_id
_entity_poly.type
_entity_poly.pdbx_seq_one_letter_code
_entity_poly.pdbx_strand_id
1 'polypeptide(L)'
;MPFCNVIIYSYHYLLDPKIAERVSKELSKDCIVVFDEAHNIDNVCIESLSIDITEDSLRKAGRGANNLGHKIDEMKRSDAAKLQKEYEKLVEGLREADQAREEDQLMANPALPDDLLKEAVPGNIRRAEHFVAFLKRFIEYLKTRMKVLHAISETPLSFLSHLKDLTYIERKPLRFCAERLTSLVRTLELMNIEEYRPLQEIATFATLVSTYEKGFLLILEPFESDTATVPNPVLHFTCLDAAIAIKPVFERFGSVIITSGTLSPLEMYPKMLGFQTVLQESYITRGSDQAQISSAFKIRNDPGVVRNYGNLLLEFSRITPDGIVVFFPSYLYMESIISMWQGMGILDSIWNYKLILVETPDSQESSLALETYPTACCNGPGAILLCVARGKVPKE
;
A
#
# COMPACT_ATOMS: atom_id res chain seq x y z
N MET A 1 -18.60 -11.34 14.14
CA MET A 1 -18.75 -10.13 14.98
C MET A 1 -20.21 -9.70 15.27
N PRO A 2 -21.23 -10.58 15.35
CA PRO A 2 -22.65 -10.15 15.33
C PRO A 2 -23.18 -9.49 16.63
N PHE A 3 -22.36 -9.38 17.69
CA PHE A 3 -22.78 -8.82 18.99
C PHE A 3 -22.01 -7.55 19.38
N CYS A 4 -21.14 -7.02 18.51
CA CYS A 4 -20.32 -5.85 18.85
C CYS A 4 -21.05 -4.55 18.50
N ASN A 5 -21.15 -3.62 19.45
CA ASN A 5 -21.71 -2.29 19.23
C ASN A 5 -20.72 -1.30 18.61
N VAL A 6 -19.42 -1.48 18.90
CA VAL A 6 -18.32 -0.64 18.40
C VAL A 6 -17.15 -1.55 18.03
N ILE A 7 -16.56 -1.32 16.86
CA ILE A 7 -15.42 -2.09 16.35
C ILE A 7 -14.35 -1.09 15.91
N ILE A 8 -13.13 -1.27 16.41
CA ILE A 8 -11.97 -0.41 16.11
C ILE A 8 -10.95 -1.25 15.33
N TYR A 9 -10.60 -0.82 14.14
CA TYR A 9 -9.56 -1.43 13.31
C TYR A 9 -8.89 -0.39 12.41
N SER A 10 -7.71 -0.73 11.89
CA SER A 10 -6.95 0.11 10.95
C SER A 10 -7.63 0.21 9.58
N TYR A 11 -7.36 1.29 8.83
CA TYR A 11 -7.89 1.54 7.49
C TYR A 11 -7.71 0.37 6.51
N HIS A 12 -6.60 -0.35 6.60
CA HIS A 12 -6.31 -1.47 5.72
C HIS A 12 -7.39 -2.55 5.76
N TYR A 13 -8.06 -2.76 6.90
CA TYR A 13 -9.13 -3.76 7.01
C TYR A 13 -10.41 -3.38 6.28
N LEU A 14 -10.59 -2.10 5.94
CA LEU A 14 -11.78 -1.59 5.24
C LEU A 14 -11.49 -1.21 3.79
N LEU A 15 -10.27 -0.73 3.51
CA LEU A 15 -9.87 -0.22 2.19
C LEU A 15 -9.10 -1.23 1.36
N ASP A 16 -8.36 -2.17 1.96
CA ASP A 16 -7.72 -3.23 1.19
C ASP A 16 -8.82 -4.20 0.73
N PRO A 17 -9.11 -4.31 -0.57
CA PRO A 17 -10.14 -5.21 -1.05
C PRO A 17 -9.95 -6.64 -0.53
N LYS A 18 -8.69 -7.12 -0.41
CA LYS A 18 -8.33 -8.49 0.05
C LYS A 18 -8.88 -8.82 1.43
N ILE A 19 -8.93 -7.83 2.30
CA ILE A 19 -9.30 -7.97 3.70
C ILE A 19 -10.73 -7.47 3.91
N ALA A 20 -11.09 -6.37 3.24
CA ALA A 20 -12.37 -5.70 3.34
C ALA A 20 -13.52 -6.63 3.05
N GLU A 21 -13.45 -7.53 2.07
CA GLU A 21 -14.58 -8.44 1.79
C GLU A 21 -14.95 -9.31 3.02
N ARG A 22 -13.95 -9.79 3.78
CA ARG A 22 -14.19 -10.61 4.97
C ARG A 22 -14.80 -9.81 6.11
N VAL A 23 -14.16 -8.69 6.42
CA VAL A 23 -14.57 -7.84 7.55
C VAL A 23 -15.90 -7.19 7.24
N SER A 24 -16.04 -6.63 6.03
CA SER A 24 -17.25 -5.92 5.64
C SER A 24 -18.44 -6.87 5.56
N LYS A 25 -18.35 -8.10 5.05
CA LYS A 25 -19.50 -9.03 4.98
C LYS A 25 -20.20 -9.26 6.34
N GLU A 26 -19.45 -9.27 7.44
CA GLU A 26 -20.03 -9.41 8.78
C GLU A 26 -20.69 -8.11 9.30
N LEU A 27 -20.38 -6.96 8.69
CA LEU A 27 -20.92 -5.65 9.04
C LEU A 27 -22.20 -5.35 8.29
N SER A 28 -23.23 -4.94 9.04
CA SER A 28 -24.49 -4.46 8.48
C SER A 28 -24.28 -3.17 7.67
N LYS A 29 -25.11 -2.95 6.65
CA LYS A 29 -25.10 -1.71 5.85
C LYS A 29 -25.52 -0.48 6.68
N ASP A 30 -26.23 -0.72 7.77
CA ASP A 30 -26.71 0.31 8.72
C ASP A 30 -25.61 0.78 9.70
N CYS A 31 -24.39 0.24 9.60
CA CYS A 31 -23.27 0.70 10.40
C CYS A 31 -22.84 2.12 10.02
N ILE A 32 -22.50 2.92 11.04
CA ILE A 32 -21.83 4.21 10.87
C ILE A 32 -20.32 3.96 10.84
N VAL A 33 -19.66 4.40 9.79
CA VAL A 33 -18.19 4.30 9.65
C VAL A 33 -17.57 5.63 10.02
N VAL A 34 -16.57 5.61 10.90
CA VAL A 34 -15.80 6.80 11.29
C VAL A 34 -14.34 6.58 10.92
N PHE A 35 -13.84 7.40 10.00
CA PHE A 35 -12.42 7.51 9.69
C PHE A 35 -11.81 8.59 10.58
N ASP A 36 -11.01 8.18 11.55
CA ASP A 36 -10.27 9.10 12.42
C ASP A 36 -8.84 9.31 11.93
N GLU A 37 -8.31 10.52 11.98
CA GLU A 37 -7.02 10.95 11.39
C GLU A 37 -6.81 10.68 9.88
N ALA A 38 -7.89 10.81 9.10
CA ALA A 38 -7.98 10.47 7.68
C ALA A 38 -7.15 11.33 6.69
N HIS A 39 -6.08 11.99 7.11
CA HIS A 39 -5.25 12.83 6.23
C HIS A 39 -4.46 12.05 5.18
N ASN A 40 -4.22 10.74 5.40
CA ASN A 40 -3.50 9.84 4.49
C ASN A 40 -4.40 8.80 3.79
N ILE A 41 -5.72 9.00 3.82
CA ILE A 41 -6.67 8.01 3.27
C ILE A 41 -6.44 7.73 1.79
N ASP A 42 -6.02 8.74 1.03
CA ASP A 42 -5.65 8.66 -0.38
C ASP A 42 -4.45 7.75 -0.63
N ASN A 43 -3.38 7.92 0.16
CA ASN A 43 -2.19 7.09 0.06
C ASN A 43 -2.53 5.62 0.35
N VAL A 44 -3.33 5.36 1.39
CA VAL A 44 -3.77 4.00 1.71
C VAL A 44 -4.61 3.39 0.58
N CYS A 45 -5.51 4.16 -0.03
CA CYS A 45 -6.29 3.73 -1.18
C CYS A 45 -5.40 3.40 -2.40
N ILE A 46 -4.40 4.23 -2.68
CA ILE A 46 -3.46 4.04 -3.78
C ILE A 46 -2.61 2.79 -3.55
N GLU A 47 -2.03 2.65 -2.37
CA GLU A 47 -1.19 1.49 -2.00
C GLU A 47 -1.96 0.17 -2.04
N SER A 48 -3.23 0.18 -1.60
CA SER A 48 -4.06 -1.04 -1.53
C SER A 48 -4.32 -1.69 -2.90
N LEU A 49 -4.35 -0.89 -3.97
CA LEU A 49 -4.57 -1.35 -5.34
C LEU A 49 -3.29 -1.39 -6.19
N SER A 50 -2.18 -0.88 -5.66
CA SER A 50 -0.89 -0.88 -6.35
C SER A 50 -0.13 -2.17 -6.11
N ILE A 51 0.64 -2.62 -7.10
CA ILE A 51 1.45 -3.84 -7.02
C ILE A 51 2.81 -3.61 -7.65
N ASP A 52 3.84 -3.97 -6.91
CA ASP A 52 5.21 -3.96 -7.39
C ASP A 52 5.67 -5.38 -7.71
N ILE A 53 6.14 -5.58 -8.94
CA ILE A 53 6.68 -6.85 -9.41
C ILE A 53 8.18 -6.69 -9.62
N THR A 54 8.96 -7.45 -8.86
CA THR A 54 10.42 -7.51 -8.97
C THR A 54 10.86 -8.71 -9.79
N GLU A 55 12.10 -8.70 -10.27
CA GLU A 55 12.70 -9.86 -10.95
C GLU A 55 12.71 -11.12 -10.05
N ASP A 56 12.96 -10.95 -8.74
CA ASP A 56 12.91 -12.08 -7.80
C ASP A 56 11.49 -12.64 -7.64
N SER A 57 10.47 -11.78 -7.59
CA SER A 57 9.06 -12.21 -7.59
C SER A 57 8.73 -13.04 -8.84
N LEU A 58 9.16 -12.61 -10.03
CA LEU A 58 8.96 -13.37 -11.27
C LEU A 58 9.70 -14.71 -11.27
N ARG A 59 10.93 -14.75 -10.75
CA ARG A 59 11.72 -15.99 -10.64
C ARG A 59 11.08 -16.98 -9.67
N LYS A 60 10.63 -16.51 -8.50
CA LYS A 60 9.91 -17.32 -7.52
C LYS A 60 8.58 -17.82 -8.08
N ALA A 61 7.81 -16.96 -8.74
CA ALA A 61 6.55 -17.36 -9.37
C ALA A 61 6.74 -18.38 -10.50
N GLY A 62 7.81 -18.25 -11.29
CA GLY A 62 8.16 -19.25 -12.30
C GLY A 62 8.44 -20.64 -11.70
N ARG A 63 9.14 -20.69 -10.55
CA ARG A 63 9.31 -21.93 -9.78
C ARG A 63 7.97 -22.45 -9.24
N GLY A 64 7.14 -21.58 -8.66
CA GLY A 64 5.80 -21.91 -8.19
C GLY A 64 4.91 -22.50 -9.28
N ALA A 65 4.94 -21.95 -10.50
CA ALA A 65 4.19 -22.46 -11.65
C ALA A 65 4.70 -23.84 -12.13
N ASN A 66 6.01 -24.11 -12.02
CA ASN A 66 6.56 -25.44 -12.31
C ASN A 66 6.14 -26.47 -11.26
N ASN A 67 6.25 -26.13 -9.98
CA ASN A 67 5.82 -26.99 -8.88
C ASN A 67 4.33 -27.30 -8.97
N LEU A 68 3.51 -26.30 -9.28
CA LEU A 68 2.07 -26.46 -9.50
C LEU A 68 1.79 -27.45 -10.64
N GLY A 69 2.53 -27.35 -11.75
CA GLY A 69 2.45 -28.30 -12.86
C GLY A 69 2.77 -29.73 -12.44
N HIS A 70 3.86 -29.94 -11.71
CA HIS A 70 4.23 -31.27 -11.19
C HIS A 70 3.17 -31.84 -10.25
N LYS A 71 2.57 -31.01 -9.40
CA LYS A 71 1.51 -31.45 -8.49
C LYS A 71 0.23 -31.83 -9.22
N ILE A 72 -0.11 -31.12 -10.30
CA ILE A 72 -1.24 -31.47 -11.16
C ILE A 72 -0.98 -32.81 -11.85
N ASP A 73 0.23 -33.05 -12.35
CA ASP A 73 0.61 -34.33 -12.97
C ASP A 73 0.56 -35.49 -11.96
N GLU A 74 0.98 -35.26 -10.72
CA GLU A 74 0.89 -36.23 -9.63
C GLU A 74 -0.58 -36.53 -9.29
N MET A 75 -1.40 -35.49 -9.12
CA MET A 75 -2.83 -35.63 -8.81
C MET A 75 -3.59 -36.31 -9.95
N LYS A 76 -3.22 -36.09 -11.20
CA LYS A 76 -3.82 -36.79 -12.35
C LYS A 76 -3.54 -38.29 -12.32
N ARG A 77 -2.40 -38.70 -11.78
CA ARG A 77 -2.05 -40.13 -11.65
C ARG A 77 -2.70 -40.77 -10.43
N SER A 78 -2.86 -40.03 -9.33
CA SER A 78 -3.45 -40.56 -8.10
C SER A 78 -4.97 -40.46 -8.06
N ASP A 79 -5.54 -39.31 -8.42
CA ASP A 79 -6.96 -38.98 -8.27
C ASP A 79 -7.45 -38.01 -9.36
N ALA A 80 -7.57 -38.54 -10.58
CA ALA A 80 -8.13 -37.78 -11.71
C ALA A 80 -9.60 -37.36 -11.50
N ALA A 81 -10.34 -38.04 -10.61
CA ALA A 81 -11.74 -37.76 -10.36
C ALA A 81 -11.93 -36.40 -9.66
N LYS A 82 -11.03 -36.03 -8.73
CA LYS A 82 -11.04 -34.68 -8.11
C LYS A 82 -10.91 -33.56 -9.14
N LEU A 83 -9.96 -33.68 -10.07
CA LEU A 83 -9.74 -32.67 -11.13
C LEU A 83 -10.93 -32.60 -12.10
N GLN A 84 -11.54 -33.74 -12.41
CA GLN A 84 -12.73 -33.80 -13.26
C GLN A 84 -13.95 -33.16 -12.59
N LYS A 85 -14.15 -33.41 -11.29
CA LYS A 85 -15.20 -32.77 -10.49
C LYS A 85 -15.01 -31.25 -10.40
N GLU A 86 -13.77 -30.77 -10.28
CA GLU A 86 -13.48 -29.34 -10.35
C GLU A 86 -13.85 -28.76 -11.72
N TYR A 87 -13.48 -29.45 -12.80
CA TYR A 87 -13.83 -29.03 -14.16
C TYR A 87 -15.35 -28.92 -14.34
N GLU A 88 -16.12 -29.90 -13.85
CA GLU A 88 -17.59 -29.90 -13.91
C GLU A 88 -18.18 -28.71 -13.14
N LYS A 89 -17.71 -28.45 -11.92
CA LYS A 89 -18.11 -27.27 -11.13
C LYS A 89 -17.84 -25.95 -11.88
N LEU A 90 -16.72 -25.85 -12.60
CA LEU A 90 -16.38 -24.67 -13.39
C LEU A 90 -17.22 -24.52 -14.66
N VAL A 91 -17.79 -25.61 -15.17
CA VAL A 91 -18.64 -25.63 -16.37
C VAL A 91 -20.09 -25.31 -16.04
N GLU A 92 -20.62 -25.84 -14.94
CA GLU A 92 -21.97 -25.54 -14.44
C GLU A 92 -22.10 -24.08 -13.98
N GLY A 93 -20.96 -23.43 -13.73
CA GLY A 93 -20.85 -22.01 -13.44
C GLY A 93 -20.98 -21.71 -11.95
N LEU A 94 -20.54 -20.51 -11.55
CA LEU A 94 -20.50 -20.06 -10.16
C LEU A 94 -21.88 -19.90 -9.47
N ARG A 95 -23.00 -20.24 -10.13
CA ARG A 95 -24.34 -20.04 -9.57
C ARG A 95 -24.64 -20.89 -8.33
N GLU A 96 -24.03 -22.07 -8.19
CA GLU A 96 -24.13 -22.87 -6.95
C GLU A 96 -22.98 -22.59 -5.96
N ALA A 97 -21.89 -21.95 -6.42
CA ALA A 97 -20.75 -21.62 -5.58
C ALA A 97 -21.02 -20.45 -4.61
N ASP A 98 -22.08 -19.67 -4.81
CA ASP A 98 -22.50 -18.64 -3.84
C ASP A 98 -23.03 -19.26 -2.52
N GLN A 99 -23.56 -20.49 -2.54
CA GLN A 99 -23.91 -21.21 -1.30
C GLN A 99 -22.68 -21.83 -0.61
N ALA A 100 -21.68 -22.29 -1.38
CA ALA A 100 -20.43 -22.83 -0.81
C ALA A 100 -19.40 -21.75 -0.44
N ARG A 101 -19.62 -20.49 -0.86
CA ARG A 101 -18.84 -19.32 -0.44
C ARG A 101 -19.06 -18.96 1.03
N GLU A 102 -20.06 -19.54 1.70
CA GLU A 102 -20.42 -19.26 3.09
C GLU A 102 -19.41 -19.82 4.11
N GLU A 103 -18.63 -20.87 3.79
CA GLU A 103 -17.84 -21.57 4.82
C GLU A 103 -16.31 -21.35 4.78
N ASP A 104 -15.64 -21.15 3.63
CA ASP A 104 -14.16 -21.13 3.64
C ASP A 104 -13.51 -20.17 2.61
N GLN A 105 -13.08 -18.99 3.08
CA GLN A 105 -12.58 -17.88 2.24
C GLN A 105 -11.17 -17.41 2.57
N LEU A 106 -10.20 -18.33 2.68
CA LEU A 106 -8.82 -17.96 3.00
C LEU A 106 -8.06 -17.17 1.92
N MET A 107 -8.52 -17.05 0.65
CA MET A 107 -7.81 -16.31 -0.41
C MET A 107 -8.67 -15.94 -1.65
N ALA A 108 -9.67 -15.06 -1.53
CA ALA A 108 -10.28 -14.43 -2.72
C ALA A 108 -9.53 -13.12 -3.06
N ASN A 109 -9.42 -12.77 -4.34
CA ASN A 109 -8.83 -11.50 -4.81
C ASN A 109 -9.97 -10.49 -5.09
N PRO A 110 -10.25 -9.52 -4.20
CA PRO A 110 -11.58 -8.89 -4.12
C PRO A 110 -11.68 -7.52 -4.80
N ALA A 111 -10.70 -7.17 -5.63
CA ALA A 111 -10.74 -5.93 -6.40
C ALA A 111 -11.57 -6.08 -7.69
N LEU A 112 -12.45 -7.09 -7.79
CA LEU A 112 -13.28 -7.29 -8.98
C LEU A 112 -14.67 -6.68 -8.75
N PRO A 113 -15.18 -5.87 -9.68
CA PRO A 113 -16.59 -5.48 -9.71
C PRO A 113 -17.52 -6.70 -9.57
N ASP A 114 -18.61 -6.55 -8.81
CA ASP A 114 -19.61 -7.61 -8.54
C ASP A 114 -20.18 -8.27 -9.81
N ASP A 115 -20.14 -7.57 -10.94
CA ASP A 115 -20.58 -8.07 -12.24
C ASP A 115 -19.65 -9.16 -12.81
N LEU A 116 -18.36 -9.12 -12.49
CA LEU A 116 -17.39 -10.13 -12.95
C LEU A 116 -17.51 -11.44 -12.18
N LEU A 117 -18.01 -11.40 -10.94
CA LEU A 117 -18.24 -12.58 -10.09
C LEU A 117 -19.36 -13.50 -10.62
N LYS A 118 -20.18 -13.01 -11.55
CA LYS A 118 -21.34 -13.73 -12.13
C LYS A 118 -21.01 -14.39 -13.47
N GLU A 119 -19.86 -14.12 -14.06
CA GLU A 119 -19.46 -14.70 -15.34
C GLU A 119 -18.79 -16.07 -15.17
N ALA A 120 -19.08 -16.99 -16.10
CA ALA A 120 -18.44 -18.30 -16.10
C ALA A 120 -16.98 -18.21 -16.55
N VAL A 121 -16.11 -18.98 -15.88
CA VAL A 121 -14.69 -19.07 -16.19
C VAL A 121 -14.49 -19.48 -17.67
N PRO A 122 -13.66 -18.74 -18.45
CA PRO A 122 -13.41 -19.02 -19.86
C PRO A 122 -12.90 -20.43 -20.11
N GLY A 123 -13.40 -21.07 -21.18
CA GLY A 123 -13.08 -22.45 -21.56
C GLY A 123 -11.58 -22.76 -21.61
N ASN A 124 -10.78 -21.78 -22.06
CA ASN A 124 -9.33 -21.93 -22.27
C ASN A 124 -8.54 -22.18 -20.97
N ILE A 125 -9.06 -21.76 -19.81
CA ILE A 125 -8.40 -21.89 -18.51
C ILE A 125 -9.10 -22.88 -17.57
N ARG A 126 -10.15 -23.58 -18.05
CA ARG A 126 -10.87 -24.57 -17.22
C ARG A 126 -10.00 -25.76 -16.85
N ARG A 127 -9.19 -26.26 -17.79
CA ARG A 127 -8.26 -27.37 -17.53
C ARG A 127 -7.02 -26.84 -16.80
N ALA A 128 -6.64 -27.52 -15.71
CA ALA A 128 -5.50 -27.14 -14.88
C ALA A 128 -4.18 -27.07 -15.67
N GLU A 129 -3.93 -28.03 -16.57
CA GLU A 129 -2.74 -28.07 -17.44
C GLU A 129 -2.64 -26.83 -18.34
N HIS A 130 -3.75 -26.45 -18.96
CA HIS A 130 -3.81 -25.28 -19.84
C HIS A 130 -3.62 -23.99 -19.05
N PHE A 131 -4.18 -23.92 -17.84
CA PHE A 131 -4.00 -22.78 -16.95
C PHE A 131 -2.54 -22.61 -16.50
N VAL A 132 -1.85 -23.71 -16.17
CA VAL A 132 -0.42 -23.63 -15.83
C VAL A 132 0.42 -23.23 -17.04
N ALA A 133 0.14 -23.76 -18.23
CA ALA A 133 0.82 -23.36 -19.46
C ALA A 133 0.59 -21.87 -19.78
N PHE A 134 -0.64 -21.39 -19.58
CA PHE A 134 -1.02 -19.98 -19.69
C PHE A 134 -0.23 -19.09 -18.71
N LEU A 135 -0.18 -19.46 -17.43
CA LEU A 135 0.58 -18.73 -16.40
C LEU A 135 2.07 -18.68 -16.73
N LYS A 136 2.67 -19.80 -17.14
CA LYS A 136 4.08 -19.84 -17.56
C LYS A 136 4.34 -18.88 -18.72
N ARG A 137 3.47 -18.87 -19.74
CA ARG A 137 3.58 -17.93 -20.87
C ARG A 137 3.48 -16.47 -20.43
N PHE A 138 2.56 -16.16 -19.52
CA PHE A 138 2.39 -14.82 -18.98
C PHE A 138 3.62 -14.36 -18.17
N ILE A 139 4.18 -15.24 -17.33
CA ILE A 139 5.39 -14.96 -16.55
C ILE A 139 6.59 -14.70 -17.47
N GLU A 140 6.78 -15.50 -18.53
CA GLU A 140 7.86 -15.29 -19.49
C GLU A 140 7.70 -13.99 -20.30
N TYR A 141 6.47 -13.59 -20.60
CA TYR A 141 6.21 -12.28 -21.18
C TYR A 141 6.62 -11.16 -20.22
N LEU A 142 6.24 -11.23 -18.94
CA LEU A 142 6.64 -10.23 -17.94
C LEU A 142 8.16 -10.14 -17.81
N LYS A 143 8.87 -11.26 -17.76
CA LYS A 143 10.35 -11.28 -17.74
C LYS A 143 10.95 -10.61 -18.97
N THR A 144 10.33 -10.78 -20.14
CA THR A 144 10.77 -10.15 -21.38
C THR A 144 10.51 -8.64 -21.36
N ARG A 145 9.36 -8.22 -20.82
CA ARG A 145 9.00 -6.80 -20.69
C ARG A 145 9.83 -6.05 -19.66
N MET A 146 10.27 -6.70 -18.59
CA MET A 146 11.12 -6.08 -17.57
C MET A 146 12.57 -5.84 -18.02
N LYS A 147 12.99 -6.39 -19.17
CA LYS A 147 14.33 -6.17 -19.75
C LYS A 147 14.41 -4.90 -20.59
N VAL A 148 13.99 -3.78 -20.01
CA VAL A 148 14.08 -2.45 -20.63
C VAL A 148 15.34 -1.73 -20.16
N LEU A 149 15.87 -0.82 -20.97
CA LEU A 149 17.08 -0.03 -20.64
C LEU A 149 16.76 1.34 -20.03
N HIS A 150 15.55 1.83 -20.23
CA HIS A 150 15.09 3.13 -19.77
C HIS A 150 13.73 3.00 -19.10
N ALA A 151 13.38 3.95 -18.24
CA ALA A 151 12.07 3.98 -17.60
C ALA A 151 10.96 4.21 -18.64
N ILE A 152 9.92 3.39 -18.62
CA ILE A 152 8.79 3.46 -19.56
C ILE A 152 7.50 3.52 -18.75
N SER A 153 6.59 4.42 -19.14
CA SER A 153 5.22 4.42 -18.64
C SER A 153 4.26 3.94 -19.73
N GLU A 154 3.34 3.04 -19.38
CA GLU A 154 2.36 2.47 -20.28
C GLU A 154 0.97 2.43 -19.65
N THR A 155 -0.06 2.59 -20.47
CA THR A 155 -1.45 2.35 -20.02
C THR A 155 -1.77 0.86 -20.00
N PRO A 156 -2.68 0.40 -19.12
CA PRO A 156 -3.11 -1.00 -19.10
C PRO A 156 -3.59 -1.52 -20.45
N LEU A 157 -4.29 -0.68 -21.23
CA LEU A 157 -4.78 -1.04 -22.57
C LEU A 157 -3.64 -1.28 -23.57
N SER A 158 -2.63 -0.40 -23.57
CA SER A 158 -1.44 -0.57 -24.41
C SER A 158 -0.69 -1.84 -24.05
N PHE A 159 -0.50 -2.09 -22.76
CA PHE A 159 0.14 -3.30 -22.25
C PHE A 159 -0.61 -4.57 -22.67
N LEU A 160 -1.95 -4.58 -22.57
CA LEU A 160 -2.79 -5.71 -22.98
C LEU A 160 -2.78 -5.95 -24.49
N SER A 161 -2.74 -4.88 -25.31
CA SER A 161 -2.60 -5.02 -26.77
C SER A 161 -1.28 -5.69 -27.12
N HIS A 162 -0.18 -5.19 -26.56
CA HIS A 162 1.15 -5.74 -26.80
C HIS A 162 1.28 -7.20 -26.30
N LEU A 163 0.67 -7.51 -25.15
CA LEU A 163 0.58 -8.88 -24.64
C LEU A 163 -0.12 -9.81 -25.63
N LYS A 164 -1.26 -9.38 -26.18
CA LYS A 164 -2.03 -10.14 -27.17
C LYS A 164 -1.20 -10.40 -28.43
N ASP A 165 -0.49 -9.40 -28.93
CA ASP A 165 0.29 -9.49 -30.16
C ASP A 165 1.47 -10.48 -30.05
N LEU A 166 2.14 -10.54 -28.89
CA LEU A 166 3.28 -11.45 -28.69
C LEU A 166 2.89 -12.86 -28.23
N THR A 167 1.87 -12.99 -27.37
CA THR A 167 1.59 -14.26 -26.67
C THR A 167 0.27 -14.91 -27.04
N TYR A 168 -0.57 -14.20 -27.80
CA TYR A 168 -1.97 -14.56 -28.10
C TYR A 168 -2.83 -14.76 -26.85
N ILE A 169 -2.44 -14.15 -25.73
CA ILE A 169 -3.25 -14.13 -24.50
C ILE A 169 -4.33 -13.06 -24.65
N GLU A 170 -5.58 -13.50 -24.57
CA GLU A 170 -6.73 -12.60 -24.56
C GLU A 170 -6.93 -11.96 -23.18
N ARG A 171 -7.64 -10.82 -23.18
CA ARG A 171 -7.99 -10.11 -21.95
C ARG A 171 -8.91 -10.91 -21.03
N LYS A 172 -9.87 -11.65 -21.58
CA LYS A 172 -10.92 -12.31 -20.78
C LYS A 172 -10.34 -13.38 -19.83
N PRO A 173 -9.45 -14.30 -20.26
CA PRO A 173 -8.79 -15.24 -19.35
C PRO A 173 -8.01 -14.59 -18.19
N LEU A 174 -7.37 -13.44 -18.41
CA LEU A 174 -6.60 -12.75 -17.37
C LEU A 174 -7.47 -12.29 -16.20
N ARG A 175 -8.73 -11.92 -16.46
CA ARG A 175 -9.68 -11.46 -15.43
C ARG A 175 -10.01 -12.51 -14.38
N PHE A 176 -9.97 -13.79 -14.75
CA PHE A 176 -10.29 -14.90 -13.85
C PHE A 176 -9.03 -15.58 -13.28
N CYS A 177 -7.85 -14.99 -13.50
CA CYS A 177 -6.59 -15.64 -13.18
C CYS A 177 -6.40 -15.88 -11.68
N ALA A 178 -6.72 -14.87 -10.86
CA ALA A 178 -6.61 -14.99 -9.41
C ALA A 178 -7.60 -16.03 -8.83
N GLU A 179 -8.87 -15.97 -9.24
CA GLU A 179 -9.89 -16.94 -8.79
C GLU A 179 -9.56 -18.37 -9.22
N ARG A 180 -9.11 -18.55 -10.46
CA ARG A 180 -8.72 -19.88 -10.97
C ARG A 180 -7.55 -20.46 -10.19
N LEU A 181 -6.55 -19.64 -9.85
CA LEU A 181 -5.43 -20.07 -9.03
C LEU A 181 -5.89 -20.48 -7.63
N THR A 182 -6.74 -19.67 -6.99
CA THR A 182 -7.31 -20.02 -5.67
C THR A 182 -8.07 -21.35 -5.72
N SER A 183 -8.90 -21.58 -6.74
CA SER A 183 -9.63 -22.85 -6.93
C SER A 183 -8.68 -24.04 -7.03
N LEU A 184 -7.59 -23.89 -7.80
CA LEU A 184 -6.60 -24.96 -7.97
C LEU A 184 -5.83 -25.24 -6.69
N VAL A 185 -5.37 -24.21 -5.99
CA VAL A 185 -4.63 -24.36 -4.72
C VAL A 185 -5.47 -25.11 -3.70
N ARG A 186 -6.78 -24.84 -3.63
CA ARG A 186 -7.73 -25.58 -2.80
C ARG A 186 -7.90 -27.03 -3.23
N THR A 187 -8.11 -27.26 -4.53
CA THR A 187 -8.31 -28.61 -5.08
C THR A 187 -7.08 -29.50 -4.88
N LEU A 188 -5.88 -28.91 -4.92
CA LEU A 188 -4.61 -29.61 -4.74
C LEU A 188 -4.19 -29.79 -3.28
N GLU A 189 -4.96 -29.26 -2.31
CA GLU A 189 -4.70 -29.37 -0.86
C GLU A 189 -3.24 -29.01 -0.50
N LEU A 190 -2.74 -27.91 -1.06
CA LEU A 190 -1.33 -27.51 -0.91
C LEU A 190 -1.05 -27.01 0.52
N MET A 191 -0.17 -27.72 1.23
CA MET A 191 0.21 -27.41 2.62
C MET A 191 1.11 -26.15 2.74
N ASN A 192 1.96 -25.89 1.74
CA ASN A 192 2.92 -24.78 1.75
C ASN A 192 2.41 -23.58 0.95
N ILE A 193 1.54 -22.78 1.56
CA ILE A 193 0.94 -21.59 0.92
C ILE A 193 1.99 -20.53 0.57
N GLU A 194 3.03 -20.37 1.39
CA GLU A 194 4.06 -19.33 1.21
C GLU A 194 4.83 -19.46 -0.11
N GLU A 195 5.05 -20.69 -0.59
CA GLU A 195 5.74 -20.94 -1.87
C GLU A 195 4.98 -20.40 -3.08
N TYR A 196 3.65 -20.29 -2.97
CA TYR A 196 2.77 -19.83 -4.04
C TYR A 196 2.41 -18.35 -3.93
N ARG A 197 2.82 -17.65 -2.87
CA ARG A 197 2.54 -16.21 -2.68
C ARG A 197 3.00 -15.36 -3.88
N PRO A 198 4.23 -15.50 -4.41
CA PRO A 198 4.64 -14.73 -5.60
C PRO A 198 3.82 -15.07 -6.85
N LEU A 199 3.34 -16.31 -6.97
CA LEU A 199 2.46 -16.71 -8.07
C LEU A 199 1.07 -16.05 -7.92
N GLN A 200 0.58 -15.93 -6.69
CA GLN A 200 -0.66 -15.24 -6.36
C GLN A 200 -0.57 -13.74 -6.63
N GLU A 201 0.57 -13.10 -6.33
CA GLU A 201 0.84 -11.71 -6.67
C GLU A 201 0.75 -11.47 -8.19
N ILE A 202 1.37 -12.33 -9.00
CA ILE A 202 1.28 -12.24 -10.48
C ILE A 202 -0.15 -12.49 -10.97
N ALA A 203 -0.86 -13.46 -10.41
CA ALA A 203 -2.25 -13.73 -10.79
C ALA A 203 -3.18 -12.55 -10.42
N THR A 204 -2.88 -11.88 -9.30
CA THR A 204 -3.60 -10.69 -8.85
C THR A 204 -3.32 -9.51 -9.78
N PHE A 205 -2.06 -9.26 -10.14
CA PHE A 205 -1.68 -8.28 -11.15
C PHE A 205 -2.36 -8.54 -12.51
N ALA A 206 -2.37 -9.78 -13.00
CA ALA A 206 -3.07 -10.15 -14.24
C ALA A 206 -4.56 -9.79 -14.19
N THR A 207 -5.19 -10.02 -13.04
CA THR A 207 -6.59 -9.74 -12.79
C THR A 207 -6.84 -8.23 -12.76
N LEU A 208 -6.01 -7.44 -12.07
CA LEU A 208 -6.15 -6.00 -11.97
C LEU A 208 -5.94 -5.30 -13.32
N VAL A 209 -4.86 -5.61 -14.03
CA VAL A 209 -4.54 -5.00 -15.33
C VAL A 209 -5.63 -5.28 -16.37
N SER A 210 -6.27 -6.45 -16.30
CA SER A 210 -7.35 -6.81 -17.22
C SER A 210 -8.73 -6.24 -16.82
N THR A 211 -8.89 -5.81 -15.57
CA THR A 211 -10.14 -5.29 -15.03
C THR A 211 -10.17 -3.77 -15.10
N TYR A 212 -9.16 -3.10 -14.57
CA TYR A 212 -9.10 -1.65 -14.48
C TYR A 212 -8.36 -1.03 -15.65
N GLU A 213 -9.07 -0.25 -16.46
CA GLU A 213 -8.50 0.47 -17.61
C GLU A 213 -8.17 1.93 -17.29
N LYS A 214 -8.97 2.56 -16.41
CA LYS A 214 -8.91 3.98 -16.09
C LYS A 214 -8.39 4.15 -14.67
N GLY A 215 -7.58 5.20 -14.45
CA GLY A 215 -7.02 5.51 -13.14
C GLY A 215 -5.83 4.63 -12.75
N PHE A 216 -5.25 3.87 -13.68
CA PHE A 216 -4.05 3.05 -13.44
C PHE A 216 -2.98 3.29 -14.48
N LEU A 217 -1.72 3.16 -14.06
CA LEU A 217 -0.55 3.29 -14.91
C LEU A 217 0.46 2.18 -14.61
N LEU A 218 1.12 1.66 -15.65
CA LEU A 218 2.25 0.76 -15.50
C LEU A 218 3.53 1.57 -15.67
N ILE A 219 4.44 1.49 -14.71
CA ILE A 219 5.75 2.12 -14.76
C ILE A 219 6.80 1.01 -14.66
N LEU A 220 7.66 0.92 -15.67
CA LEU A 220 8.78 -0.01 -15.71
C LEU A 220 10.05 0.76 -15.41
N GLU A 221 10.67 0.51 -14.27
CA GLU A 221 11.92 1.13 -13.85
C GLU A 221 13.04 0.09 -13.93
N PRO A 222 14.07 0.29 -14.76
CA PRO A 222 15.15 -0.69 -14.91
C PRO A 222 16.22 -0.61 -13.81
N PHE A 223 16.32 0.53 -13.14
CA PHE A 223 17.32 0.82 -12.11
C PHE A 223 16.61 1.46 -10.91
N GLU A 224 17.10 1.17 -9.69
CA GLU A 224 16.54 1.69 -8.44
C GLU A 224 16.79 3.20 -8.24
N SER A 225 17.83 3.74 -8.88
CA SER A 225 18.13 5.18 -8.91
C SER A 225 18.85 5.56 -10.20
N ASP A 226 18.79 6.83 -10.57
CA ASP A 226 19.46 7.37 -11.77
C ASP A 226 20.98 7.13 -11.79
N THR A 227 21.59 6.91 -10.61
CA THR A 227 23.02 6.67 -10.44
C THR A 227 23.41 5.20 -10.40
N ALA A 228 22.45 4.28 -10.33
CA ALA A 228 22.72 2.86 -10.19
C ALA A 228 23.18 2.26 -11.53
N THR A 229 24.27 1.48 -11.50
CA THR A 229 24.81 0.77 -12.67
C THR A 229 24.35 -0.67 -12.75
N VAL A 230 23.85 -1.23 -11.63
CA VAL A 230 23.33 -2.60 -11.55
C VAL A 230 21.84 -2.56 -11.89
N PRO A 231 21.39 -3.27 -12.94
CA PRO A 231 19.97 -3.38 -13.25
C PRO A 231 19.22 -4.04 -12.10
N ASN A 232 18.17 -3.39 -11.63
CA ASN A 232 17.24 -3.93 -10.64
C ASN A 232 15.82 -3.57 -11.13
N PRO A 233 15.29 -4.32 -12.11
CA PRO A 233 14.06 -3.92 -12.76
C PRO A 233 12.87 -4.14 -11.83
N VAL A 234 12.03 -3.11 -11.70
CA VAL A 234 10.75 -3.14 -10.98
C VAL A 234 9.64 -2.69 -11.92
N LEU A 235 8.55 -3.45 -11.94
CA LEU A 235 7.33 -3.10 -12.62
C LEU A 235 6.30 -2.66 -11.58
N HIS A 236 5.99 -1.38 -11.58
CA HIS A 236 4.95 -0.78 -10.75
C HIS A 236 3.63 -0.76 -11.51
N PHE A 237 2.61 -1.40 -10.94
CA PHE A 237 1.23 -1.18 -11.32
C PHE A 237 0.63 -0.22 -10.31
N THR A 238 0.51 1.06 -10.68
CA THR A 238 0.15 2.12 -9.73
C THR A 238 -1.29 2.56 -9.96
N CYS A 239 -2.07 2.59 -8.88
CA CYS A 239 -3.37 3.26 -8.84
C CYS A 239 -3.16 4.77 -8.72
N LEU A 240 -3.73 5.55 -9.62
CA LEU A 240 -3.69 7.02 -9.59
C LEU A 240 -4.98 7.62 -9.03
N ASP A 241 -6.05 6.82 -8.93
CA ASP A 241 -7.37 7.29 -8.54
C ASP A 241 -7.83 6.59 -7.25
N ALA A 242 -7.65 7.29 -6.13
CA ALA A 242 -8.08 6.82 -4.81
C ALA A 242 -9.60 6.62 -4.72
N ALA A 243 -10.40 7.29 -5.57
CA ALA A 243 -11.85 7.16 -5.58
C ALA A 243 -12.28 5.71 -5.88
N ILE A 244 -11.49 4.96 -6.66
CA ILE A 244 -11.80 3.57 -7.02
C ILE A 244 -11.83 2.66 -5.79
N ALA A 245 -10.87 2.84 -4.86
CA ALA A 245 -10.76 2.00 -3.67
C ALA A 245 -11.83 2.32 -2.61
N ILE A 246 -12.16 3.61 -2.44
CA ILE A 246 -13.12 4.04 -1.40
C ILE A 246 -14.58 3.92 -1.84
N LYS A 247 -14.86 3.91 -3.16
CA LYS A 247 -16.22 3.86 -3.71
C LYS A 247 -17.11 2.75 -3.11
N PRO A 248 -16.65 1.48 -2.95
CA PRO A 248 -17.46 0.44 -2.34
C PRO A 248 -17.86 0.74 -0.89
N VAL A 249 -17.04 1.49 -0.15
CA VAL A 249 -17.35 1.90 1.22
C VAL A 249 -18.51 2.91 1.22
N PHE A 250 -18.46 3.90 0.34
CA PHE A 250 -19.54 4.89 0.21
C PHE A 250 -20.84 4.32 -0.33
N GLU A 251 -20.78 3.32 -1.23
CA GLU A 251 -21.98 2.65 -1.75
C GLU A 251 -22.60 1.68 -0.73
N ARG A 252 -21.78 1.12 0.18
CA ARG A 252 -22.22 0.12 1.15
C ARG A 252 -22.81 0.74 2.42
N PHE A 253 -22.16 1.77 2.97
CA PHE A 253 -22.52 2.33 4.28
C PHE A 253 -23.30 3.63 4.11
N GLY A 254 -24.42 3.76 4.83
CA GLY A 254 -25.30 4.93 4.71
C GLY A 254 -24.73 6.22 5.32
N SER A 255 -23.79 6.12 6.26
CA SER A 255 -23.15 7.28 6.90
C SER A 255 -21.68 7.01 7.16
N VAL A 256 -20.84 7.81 6.50
CA VAL A 256 -19.38 7.78 6.64
C VAL A 256 -18.93 9.16 7.13
N ILE A 257 -18.29 9.19 8.29
CA ILE A 257 -17.76 10.40 8.90
C ILE A 257 -16.24 10.38 8.73
N ILE A 258 -15.66 11.46 8.22
CA ILE A 258 -14.23 11.62 8.07
C ILE A 258 -13.78 12.75 9.00
N THR A 259 -12.98 12.41 10.01
CA THR A 259 -12.40 13.36 10.97
C THR A 259 -10.88 13.34 10.85
N SER A 260 -10.26 14.51 10.91
CA SER A 260 -8.83 14.65 11.18
C SER A 260 -8.51 16.09 11.56
N GLY A 261 -7.59 16.24 12.52
CA GLY A 261 -7.15 17.55 12.99
C GLY A 261 -6.25 18.31 12.01
N THR A 262 -5.82 17.67 10.91
CA THR A 262 -4.82 18.24 9.99
C THR A 262 -5.31 18.40 8.55
N LEU A 263 -6.58 18.10 8.26
CA LEU A 263 -7.16 18.25 6.93
C LEU A 263 -7.23 19.73 6.55
N SER A 264 -6.34 20.16 5.67
CA SER A 264 -6.36 21.51 5.11
C SER A 264 -5.71 21.53 3.74
N PRO A 265 -6.36 22.06 2.69
CA PRO A 265 -7.74 22.55 2.64
C PRO A 265 -8.78 21.43 2.53
N LEU A 266 -9.91 21.55 3.23
CA LEU A 266 -10.98 20.53 3.26
C LEU A 266 -11.70 20.36 1.91
N GLU A 267 -11.68 21.36 1.04
CA GLU A 267 -12.30 21.31 -0.30
C GLU A 267 -11.63 20.31 -1.26
N MET A 268 -10.40 19.88 -0.96
CA MET A 268 -9.63 18.97 -1.83
C MET A 268 -10.16 17.53 -1.75
N TYR A 269 -10.48 17.05 -0.55
CA TYR A 269 -10.83 15.64 -0.30
C TYR A 269 -12.09 15.18 -1.05
N PRO A 270 -13.19 15.96 -1.11
CA PRO A 270 -14.39 15.57 -1.86
C PRO A 270 -14.13 15.41 -3.36
N LYS A 271 -13.27 16.28 -3.93
CA LYS A 271 -12.89 16.23 -5.35
C LYS A 271 -11.96 15.05 -5.64
N MET A 272 -11.03 14.76 -4.75
CA MET A 272 -10.04 13.70 -4.92
C MET A 272 -10.62 12.30 -4.73
N LEU A 273 -11.48 12.10 -3.72
CA LEU A 273 -12.07 10.80 -3.40
C LEU A 273 -13.45 10.60 -4.08
N GLY A 274 -13.94 11.59 -4.83
CA GLY A 274 -15.14 11.48 -5.66
C GLY A 274 -16.46 11.41 -4.89
N PHE A 275 -16.59 12.13 -3.77
CA PHE A 275 -17.82 12.16 -2.96
C PHE A 275 -18.35 13.57 -2.72
N GLN A 276 -19.63 13.69 -2.37
CA GLN A 276 -20.26 14.95 -1.97
C GLN A 276 -20.36 15.00 -0.44
N THR A 277 -19.99 16.12 0.18
CA THR A 277 -20.03 16.29 1.64
C THR A 277 -20.38 17.72 2.05
N VAL A 278 -20.85 17.87 3.29
CA VAL A 278 -21.06 19.16 3.95
C VAL A 278 -19.78 19.50 4.71
N LEU A 279 -19.13 20.60 4.34
CA LEU A 279 -17.90 21.04 5.00
C LEU A 279 -18.24 21.84 6.26
N GLN A 280 -17.59 21.51 7.37
CA GLN A 280 -17.66 22.28 8.60
C GLN A 280 -16.24 22.65 9.02
N GLU A 281 -15.94 23.95 9.05
CA GLU A 281 -14.61 24.47 9.30
C GLU A 281 -14.51 25.06 10.71
N SER A 282 -13.39 24.81 11.37
CA SER A 282 -12.97 25.54 12.57
C SER A 282 -11.48 25.80 12.48
N TYR A 283 -11.11 27.07 12.24
CA TYR A 283 -9.71 27.46 12.09
C TYR A 283 -9.25 28.42 13.19
N ILE A 284 -8.00 28.26 13.64
CA ILE A 284 -7.21 29.27 14.34
C ILE A 284 -6.04 29.61 13.41
N THR A 285 -6.01 30.84 12.85
CA THR A 285 -5.16 31.16 11.68
C THR A 285 -3.99 32.10 11.93
N ARG A 286 -3.68 32.60 13.14
CA ARG A 286 -2.58 33.58 13.29
C ARG A 286 -1.79 33.49 14.59
N GLY A 287 -0.46 33.49 14.46
CA GLY A 287 0.51 33.88 15.49
C GLY A 287 0.86 35.38 15.39
N SER A 288 1.44 35.93 16.45
CA SER A 288 1.55 37.38 16.72
C SER A 288 2.59 38.16 15.90
N ASP A 289 3.53 37.51 15.20
CA ASP A 289 4.75 38.21 14.75
C ASP A 289 4.85 38.60 13.27
N GLN A 290 3.86 38.31 12.42
CA GLN A 290 3.77 38.74 11.00
C GLN A 290 5.01 38.53 10.09
N ALA A 291 6.09 37.89 10.55
CA ALA A 291 7.26 37.58 9.76
C ALA A 291 7.09 36.24 9.04
N GLN A 292 7.42 36.20 7.74
CA GLN A 292 7.45 34.95 6.97
C GLN A 292 8.71 34.15 7.33
N ILE A 293 8.55 33.15 8.21
CA ILE A 293 9.50 32.06 8.33
C ILE A 293 9.28 31.15 7.12
N SER A 294 10.21 31.16 6.16
CA SER A 294 10.11 30.34 4.95
C SER A 294 11.04 29.14 5.03
N SER A 295 10.47 27.94 4.86
CA SER A 295 11.19 26.67 4.70
C SER A 295 11.49 26.34 3.23
N ALA A 296 11.37 27.32 2.32
CA ALA A 296 11.56 27.12 0.89
C ALA A 296 12.96 26.53 0.58
N PHE A 297 12.96 25.47 -0.23
CA PHE A 297 14.14 24.65 -0.56
C PHE A 297 15.37 25.46 -1.02
N LYS A 298 15.17 26.62 -1.64
CA LYS A 298 16.23 27.49 -2.16
C LYS A 298 16.99 28.28 -1.08
N ILE A 299 16.40 28.51 0.09
CA ILE A 299 16.93 29.43 1.12
C ILE A 299 17.29 28.68 2.43
N ARG A 300 16.84 27.43 2.58
CA ARG A 300 16.99 26.63 3.81
C ARG A 300 18.41 26.19 4.19
N ASN A 301 19.37 26.28 3.26
CA ASN A 301 20.79 25.95 3.49
C ASN A 301 21.66 27.19 3.73
N ASP A 302 21.08 28.39 3.74
CA ASP A 302 21.82 29.60 4.09
C ASP A 302 22.23 29.51 5.57
N PRO A 303 23.54 29.59 5.90
CA PRO A 303 24.02 29.59 7.27
C PRO A 303 23.32 30.60 8.18
N GLY A 304 22.86 31.74 7.64
CA GLY A 304 22.11 32.75 8.39
C GLY A 304 20.75 32.23 8.89
N VAL A 305 20.03 31.50 8.05
CA VAL A 305 18.72 30.92 8.39
C VAL A 305 18.88 29.75 9.37
N VAL A 306 19.89 28.91 9.16
CA VAL A 306 20.21 27.78 10.05
C VAL A 306 20.55 28.28 11.47
N ARG A 307 21.35 29.36 11.56
CA ARG A 307 21.67 30.00 12.84
C ARG A 307 20.41 30.58 13.51
N ASN A 308 19.52 31.21 12.74
CA ASN A 308 18.27 31.75 13.29
C ASN A 308 17.38 30.64 13.89
N TYR A 309 17.24 29.50 13.22
CA TYR A 309 16.53 28.35 13.78
C TYR A 309 17.20 27.79 15.03
N GLY A 310 18.53 27.72 15.07
CA GLY A 310 19.27 27.27 16.24
C GLY A 310 19.10 28.21 17.44
N ASN A 311 19.12 29.53 17.21
CA ASN A 311 18.86 30.54 18.24
C ASN A 311 17.42 30.48 18.74
N LEU A 312 16.45 30.29 17.84
CA LEU A 312 15.05 30.11 18.20
C LEU A 312 14.86 28.89 19.11
N LEU A 313 15.49 27.76 18.75
CA LEU A 313 15.45 26.55 19.57
C LEU A 313 16.09 26.77 20.95
N LEU A 314 17.21 27.49 21.01
CA LEU A 314 17.86 27.86 22.27
C LEU A 314 16.96 28.74 23.15
N GLU A 315 16.28 29.74 22.58
CA GLU A 315 15.34 30.59 23.31
C GLU A 315 14.16 29.80 23.85
N PHE A 316 13.55 28.93 23.02
CA PHE A 316 12.48 28.04 23.47
C PHE A 316 12.95 27.09 24.56
N SER A 317 14.15 26.53 24.45
CA SER A 317 14.73 25.63 25.45
C SER A 317 14.88 26.28 26.83
N ARG A 318 15.01 27.61 26.89
CA ARG A 318 15.08 28.36 28.15
C ARG A 318 13.71 28.65 28.75
N ILE A 319 12.68 28.77 27.93
CA ILE A 319 11.33 29.20 28.34
C ILE A 319 10.45 28.00 28.70
N THR A 320 10.51 26.92 27.91
CA THR A 320 9.63 25.77 28.07
C THR A 320 10.17 24.81 29.13
N PRO A 321 9.39 24.44 30.17
CA PRO A 321 9.89 23.61 31.28
C PRO A 321 10.09 22.14 30.89
N ASP A 322 9.19 21.55 30.10
CA ASP A 322 9.16 20.09 29.90
C ASP A 322 9.84 19.68 28.58
N GLY A 323 9.08 19.17 27.62
CA GLY A 323 9.60 18.67 26.36
C GLY A 323 9.45 19.65 25.20
N ILE A 324 10.41 19.64 24.26
CA ILE A 324 10.27 20.24 22.94
C ILE A 324 10.34 19.11 21.91
N VAL A 325 9.50 19.17 20.88
CA VAL A 325 9.59 18.28 19.72
C VAL A 325 9.83 19.15 18.48
N VAL A 326 10.88 18.84 17.73
CA VAL A 326 11.29 19.58 16.54
C VAL A 326 11.19 18.64 15.33
N PHE A 327 10.35 19.00 14.37
CA PHE A 327 10.17 18.24 13.15
C PHE A 327 11.00 18.79 11.99
N PHE A 328 11.76 17.91 11.35
CA PHE A 328 12.51 18.19 10.12
C PHE A 328 11.84 17.56 8.89
N PRO A 329 12.02 18.13 7.69
CA PRO A 329 11.46 17.59 6.45
C PRO A 329 12.10 16.28 5.97
N SER A 330 13.37 16.01 6.28
CA SER A 330 14.07 14.77 5.90
C SER A 330 15.26 14.48 6.82
N TYR A 331 15.67 13.20 6.92
CA TYR A 331 16.84 12.77 7.70
C TYR A 331 18.13 13.46 7.22
N LEU A 332 18.36 13.49 5.90
CA LEU A 332 19.53 14.16 5.33
C LEU A 332 19.61 15.65 5.71
N TYR A 333 18.46 16.33 5.74
CA TYR A 333 18.42 17.74 6.15
C TYR A 333 18.72 17.87 7.65
N MET A 334 18.09 17.05 8.48
CA MET A 334 18.34 17.02 9.92
C MET A 334 19.82 16.81 10.25
N GLU A 335 20.47 15.81 9.64
CA GLU A 335 21.90 15.55 9.82
C GLU A 335 22.77 16.74 9.43
N SER A 336 22.48 17.37 8.28
CA SER A 336 23.23 18.55 7.84
C SER A 336 23.11 19.72 8.83
N ILE A 337 21.91 19.96 9.38
CA ILE A 337 21.65 21.04 10.33
C ILE A 337 22.31 20.76 11.68
N ILE A 338 22.22 19.52 12.17
CA ILE A 338 22.89 19.09 13.41
C ILE A 338 24.41 19.29 13.29
N SER A 339 25.00 18.89 12.16
CA SER A 339 26.43 19.10 11.90
C SER A 339 26.81 20.58 11.91
N MET A 340 26.00 21.44 11.28
CA MET A 340 26.21 22.89 11.29
C MET A 340 26.05 23.49 12.70
N TRP A 341 25.04 23.07 13.46
CA TRP A 341 24.82 23.57 14.83
C TRP A 341 25.90 23.10 15.81
N GLN A 342 26.46 21.90 15.63
CA GLN A 342 27.63 21.45 16.38
C GLN A 342 28.85 22.31 16.06
N GLY A 343 29.11 22.56 14.77
CA GLY A 343 30.21 23.43 14.33
C GLY A 343 30.10 24.88 14.82
N MET A 344 28.88 25.36 15.07
CA MET A 344 28.60 26.69 15.63
C MET A 344 28.55 26.73 17.17
N GLY A 345 28.64 25.58 17.87
CA GLY A 345 28.53 25.50 19.33
C GLY A 345 27.11 25.76 19.90
N ILE A 346 26.08 25.71 19.05
CA ILE A 346 24.69 25.95 19.45
C ILE A 346 24.16 24.74 20.23
N LEU A 347 24.50 23.52 19.80
CA LEU A 347 24.04 22.30 20.49
C LEU A 347 24.61 22.19 21.91
N ASP A 348 25.87 22.55 22.12
CA ASP A 348 26.47 22.58 23.46
C ASP A 348 25.74 23.58 24.38
N SER A 349 25.30 24.70 23.82
CA SER A 349 24.51 25.70 24.56
C SER A 349 23.12 25.18 24.94
N ILE A 350 22.48 24.43 24.04
CA ILE A 350 21.18 23.79 24.26
C ILE A 350 21.29 22.65 25.29
N TRP A 351 22.36 21.85 25.22
CA TRP A 351 22.62 20.72 26.11
C TRP A 351 22.67 21.12 27.59
N ASN A 352 23.10 22.36 27.88
CA ASN A 352 23.08 22.90 29.24
C ASN A 352 21.66 23.07 29.81
N TYR A 353 20.65 23.16 28.95
CA TYR A 353 19.26 23.36 29.34
C TYR A 353 18.44 22.06 29.23
N LYS A 354 18.57 21.32 28.12
CA LYS A 354 17.74 20.14 27.86
C LYS A 354 18.54 19.02 27.20
N LEU A 355 18.15 17.78 27.49
CA LEU A 355 18.71 16.60 26.84
C LEU A 355 18.29 16.57 25.37
N ILE A 356 19.22 16.35 24.45
CA ILE A 356 18.92 16.25 23.02
C ILE A 356 18.81 14.76 22.64
N LEU A 357 17.65 14.37 22.11
CA LEU A 357 17.37 13.05 21.56
C LEU A 357 17.13 13.19 20.05
N VAL A 358 17.75 12.33 19.26
CA VAL A 358 17.67 12.36 17.80
C VAL A 358 17.07 11.08 17.30
N GLU A 359 16.05 11.18 16.44
CA GLU A 359 15.48 10.05 15.74
C GLU A 359 16.44 9.54 14.67
N THR A 360 16.79 8.27 14.71
CA THR A 360 17.55 7.60 13.65
C THR A 360 16.63 6.73 12.80
N PRO A 361 17.00 6.39 11.55
CA PRO A 361 16.23 5.48 10.72
C PRO A 361 16.18 4.04 11.25
N ASP A 362 17.01 3.70 12.24
CA ASP A 362 16.98 2.41 12.90
C ASP A 362 15.82 2.33 13.92
N SER A 363 15.07 1.23 13.85
CA SER A 363 13.87 1.04 14.69
C SER A 363 14.19 0.87 16.17
N GLN A 364 15.32 0.24 16.51
CA GLN A 364 15.66 -0.04 17.91
C GLN A 364 16.11 1.24 18.62
N GLU A 365 16.99 2.00 17.98
CA GLU A 365 17.43 3.30 18.49
C GLU A 365 16.29 4.32 18.59
N SER A 366 15.41 4.38 17.57
CA SER A 366 14.24 5.25 17.59
C SER A 366 13.28 4.90 18.74
N SER A 367 13.04 3.61 18.98
CA SER A 367 12.21 3.14 20.10
C SER A 367 12.84 3.52 21.45
N LEU A 368 14.15 3.36 21.60
CA LEU A 368 14.86 3.75 22.81
C LEU A 368 14.80 5.27 23.04
N ALA A 369 14.95 6.09 22.00
CA ALA A 369 14.83 7.54 22.08
C ALA A 369 13.41 7.96 22.51
N LEU A 370 12.37 7.28 21.99
CA LEU A 370 10.98 7.52 22.37
C LEU A 370 10.65 7.08 23.80
N GLU A 371 11.23 5.99 24.29
CA GLU A 371 11.06 5.59 25.70
C GLU A 371 11.81 6.54 26.65
N THR A 372 12.97 7.05 26.21
CA THR A 372 13.81 7.96 26.99
C THR A 372 13.20 9.36 27.06
N TYR A 373 12.44 9.79 26.04
CA TYR A 373 11.90 11.15 26.00
C TYR A 373 10.89 11.47 27.14
N PRO A 374 9.83 10.67 27.39
CA PRO A 374 8.92 10.87 28.51
C PRO A 374 9.64 10.77 29.86
N THR A 375 10.57 9.81 30.00
CA THR A 375 11.30 9.65 31.25
C THR A 375 12.22 10.85 31.54
N ALA A 376 12.84 11.44 30.52
CA ALA A 376 13.63 12.66 30.65
C ALA A 376 12.76 13.91 30.92
N CYS A 377 11.54 13.96 30.38
CA CYS A 377 10.58 15.03 30.69
C CYS A 377 10.05 14.95 32.13
N CYS A 378 9.82 13.74 32.65
CA CYS A 378 9.31 13.54 34.01
C CYS A 378 10.39 13.66 35.10
N ASN A 379 11.65 13.29 34.81
CA ASN A 379 12.70 13.11 35.82
C ASN A 379 13.82 14.17 35.76
N GLY A 380 13.73 15.19 34.90
CA GLY A 380 14.83 16.11 34.63
C GLY A 380 14.40 17.48 34.09
N PRO A 381 15.34 18.28 33.54
CA PRO A 381 15.09 19.63 33.03
C PRO A 381 14.34 19.65 31.67
N GLY A 382 13.83 18.50 31.23
CA GLY A 382 13.18 18.31 29.95
C GLY A 382 14.10 17.80 28.85
N ALA A 383 13.50 17.35 27.75
CA ALA A 383 14.21 16.83 26.58
C ALA A 383 13.73 17.50 25.28
N ILE A 384 14.59 17.51 24.28
CA ILE A 384 14.31 17.94 22.92
C ILE A 384 14.39 16.72 22.03
N LEU A 385 13.28 16.38 21.37
CA LEU A 385 13.23 15.31 20.38
C LEU A 385 13.33 15.90 18.98
N LEU A 386 14.44 15.64 18.28
CA LEU A 386 14.63 15.97 16.87
C LEU A 386 14.15 14.80 16.03
N CYS A 387 13.08 14.99 15.27
CA CYS A 387 12.39 13.93 14.52
C CYS A 387 12.07 14.37 13.09
N VAL A 388 11.69 13.44 12.22
CA VAL A 388 11.35 13.73 10.82
C VAL A 388 9.83 13.68 10.63
N ALA A 389 9.25 14.70 9.99
CA ALA A 389 7.80 14.83 9.79
C ALA A 389 7.17 13.69 8.94
N ARG A 390 7.99 12.98 8.18
CA ARG A 390 7.65 11.78 7.39
C ARG A 390 8.35 10.51 7.92
N GLY A 391 8.88 10.56 9.14
CA GLY A 391 9.57 9.45 9.78
C GLY A 391 8.61 8.32 10.18
N LYS A 392 9.18 7.23 10.70
CA LYS A 392 8.40 6.03 11.12
C LYS A 392 7.66 6.22 12.44
N VAL A 393 7.96 7.26 13.21
CA VAL A 393 7.34 7.51 14.50
C VAL A 393 5.88 7.92 14.30
N PRO A 394 4.90 7.12 14.74
CA PRO A 394 3.50 7.51 14.68
C PRO A 394 3.29 8.72 15.60
N LYS A 395 2.51 9.68 15.12
CA LYS A 395 1.98 10.77 15.93
C LYS A 395 0.88 10.16 16.81
N GLU A 396 1.24 9.74 18.01
CA GLU A 396 0.27 9.38 19.07
C GLU A 396 -0.13 10.61 19.89
#